data_AF-A0A520YRU9-F1
#
_entry.id   AF-A0A520YRU9-F1
#
_cell.length_a   1.000
_cell.length_b   1.000
_cell.length_c   1.000
_cell.angle_alpha   90.00
_cell.angle_beta   90.00
_cell.angle_gamma   90.00
#
_symmetry.space_group_name_H-M   'P 1'
#
loop_
_entity.id
_entity.type
_entity.pdbx_description
1 polymer ?
#
loop_
_entity_poly.entity_id
_entity_poly.type
_entity_poly.pdbx_seq_one_letter_code
_entity_poly.pdbx_strand_id
1 'polypeptide(L)'
;MIGFIAGELVSKAAPHLLVDVNGVGYEVQASLATFVALPALGQRVRLLTHFVVREDAQLLYGFVDESERRLFRALIKVNGVGPKLALAILSGMDASGFANCVKQNDIKSLTGLPGVGKKTAERLVIEMRDRMADW
;
A
#
# COMPACT_ATOMS: atom_id res chain seq x y z
N MET A 1 -17.64 4.24 2.03
CA MET A 1 -16.24 3.78 2.13
C MET A 1 -16.23 2.25 2.10
N ILE A 2 -15.47 1.63 1.20
CA ILE A 2 -15.30 0.17 1.18
C ILE A 2 -14.12 -0.15 2.12
N GLY A 3 -14.40 -0.81 3.24
CA GLY A 3 -13.41 -1.09 4.29
C GLY A 3 -12.65 -2.40 4.11
N PHE A 4 -13.28 -3.37 3.45
CA PHE A 4 -12.66 -4.61 2.99
C PHE A 4 -13.51 -5.21 1.86
N ILE A 5 -12.94 -6.15 1.13
CA ILE A 5 -13.68 -7.06 0.24
C ILE A 5 -13.32 -8.51 0.60
N ALA A 6 -14.24 -9.43 0.35
CA ALA A 6 -14.02 -10.86 0.55
C ALA A 6 -14.69 -11.65 -0.57
N GLY A 7 -13.94 -12.50 -1.25
CA GLY A 7 -14.38 -13.11 -2.50
C GLY A 7 -13.34 -14.07 -3.08
N GLU A 8 -13.55 -14.52 -4.30
CA GLU A 8 -12.63 -15.40 -5.02
C GLU A 8 -11.56 -14.58 -5.75
N LEU A 9 -10.30 -15.01 -5.67
CA LEU A 9 -9.21 -14.39 -6.43
C LEU A 9 -9.19 -14.92 -7.87
N VAL A 10 -9.65 -14.10 -8.80
CA VAL A 10 -9.83 -14.46 -10.22
C VAL A 10 -8.55 -14.22 -11.02
N SER A 11 -7.83 -13.12 -10.75
CA SER A 11 -6.62 -12.76 -11.48
C SER A 11 -5.57 -12.08 -10.60
N LYS A 12 -4.29 -12.30 -10.94
CA LYS A 12 -3.11 -11.67 -10.34
C LYS A 12 -2.19 -11.17 -11.46
N ALA A 13 -2.13 -9.86 -11.68
CA ALA A 13 -1.22 -9.22 -12.63
C ALA A 13 -0.69 -7.90 -12.04
N ALA A 14 0.49 -7.93 -11.40
CA ALA A 14 0.99 -6.81 -10.60
C ALA A 14 0.98 -5.47 -11.35
N PRO A 15 0.47 -4.37 -10.74
CA PRO A 15 -0.06 -4.29 -9.36
C PRO A 15 -1.56 -4.62 -9.22
N HIS A 16 -2.23 -5.14 -10.24
CA HIS A 16 -3.68 -5.35 -10.29
C HIS A 16 -4.12 -6.77 -9.89
N LEU A 17 -5.15 -6.83 -9.08
CA LEU A 17 -5.87 -8.03 -8.66
C LEU A 17 -7.32 -7.91 -9.12
N LEU A 18 -7.93 -9.05 -9.47
CA LEU A 18 -9.37 -9.14 -9.68
C LEU A 18 -9.98 -10.07 -8.64
N VAL A 19 -10.93 -9.56 -7.86
CA VAL A 19 -11.64 -10.33 -6.84
C VAL A 19 -13.12 -10.37 -7.19
N ASP A 20 -13.67 -11.57 -7.37
CA ASP A 20 -15.11 -11.78 -7.55
C ASP A 20 -15.79 -11.83 -6.17
N VAL A 21 -16.67 -10.87 -5.91
CA VAL A 21 -17.54 -10.84 -4.75
C VAL A 21 -18.98 -11.06 -5.21
N ASN A 22 -19.40 -12.34 -5.23
CA ASN A 22 -20.76 -12.77 -5.57
C ASN A 22 -21.26 -12.25 -6.94
N GLY A 23 -20.42 -12.33 -7.97
CA GLY A 23 -20.71 -11.89 -9.34
C GLY A 23 -20.27 -10.46 -9.65
N VAL A 24 -19.69 -9.73 -8.69
CA VAL A 24 -19.13 -8.38 -8.89
C VAL A 24 -17.62 -8.44 -8.86
N GLY A 25 -16.97 -8.16 -10.00
CA GLY A 25 -15.53 -8.08 -10.11
C GLY A 25 -14.98 -6.76 -9.60
N TYR A 26 -14.21 -6.79 -8.51
CA TYR A 26 -13.48 -5.65 -7.99
C TYR A 26 -12.03 -5.67 -8.49
N GLU A 27 -11.64 -4.64 -9.24
CA GLU A 27 -10.24 -4.36 -9.51
C GLU A 27 -9.59 -3.70 -8.30
N VAL A 28 -8.50 -4.30 -7.81
CA VAL A 28 -7.78 -3.82 -6.63
C VAL A 28 -6.30 -3.70 -6.95
N GLN A 29 -5.69 -2.57 -6.62
CA GLN A 29 -4.25 -2.39 -6.69
C GLN A 29 -3.59 -2.79 -5.37
N ALA A 30 -2.48 -3.52 -5.42
CA ALA A 30 -1.81 -4.02 -4.23
C ALA A 30 -0.28 -3.94 -4.37
N SER A 31 0.43 -3.97 -3.22
CA SER A 31 1.89 -4.00 -3.17
C SER A 31 2.40 -5.39 -3.55
N LEU A 32 3.68 -5.50 -3.93
CA LEU A 32 4.30 -6.80 -4.18
C LEU A 32 4.24 -7.71 -2.94
N ALA A 33 4.35 -7.16 -1.73
CA ALA A 33 4.23 -7.91 -0.48
C ALA A 33 2.84 -8.57 -0.35
N THR A 34 1.77 -7.81 -0.60
CA THR A 34 0.40 -8.35 -0.65
C THR A 34 0.29 -9.44 -1.73
N PHE A 35 0.86 -9.25 -2.92
CA PHE A 35 0.81 -10.26 -4.00
C PHE A 35 1.41 -11.61 -3.61
N VAL A 36 2.53 -11.59 -2.89
CA VAL A 36 3.24 -12.79 -2.42
C VAL A 36 2.44 -13.49 -1.31
N ALA A 37 1.76 -12.74 -0.45
CA ALA A 37 0.95 -13.28 0.64
C ALA A 37 -0.39 -13.88 0.18
N LEU A 38 -0.85 -13.55 -1.03
CA LEU A 38 -2.13 -14.03 -1.55
C LEU A 38 -2.09 -15.49 -2.01
N PRO A 39 -3.19 -16.24 -1.83
CA PRO A 39 -3.29 -17.63 -2.28
C PRO A 39 -3.26 -17.78 -3.80
N ALA A 40 -3.39 -19.02 -4.27
CA ALA A 40 -3.57 -19.35 -5.67
C ALA A 40 -4.90 -18.80 -6.23
N LEU A 41 -4.99 -18.67 -7.56
CA LEU A 41 -6.22 -18.30 -8.25
C LEU A 41 -7.34 -19.32 -7.96
N GLY A 42 -8.59 -18.86 -7.95
CA GLY A 42 -9.76 -19.66 -7.60
C GLY A 42 -9.98 -19.86 -6.10
N GLN A 43 -9.09 -19.36 -5.24
CA GLN A 43 -9.25 -19.44 -3.79
C GLN A 43 -9.87 -18.17 -3.21
N ARG A 44 -10.53 -18.33 -2.04
CA ARG A 44 -11.10 -17.20 -1.31
C ARG A 44 -10.02 -16.34 -0.66
N VAL A 45 -10.22 -15.03 -0.73
CA VAL A 45 -9.37 -14.01 -0.11
C VAL A 45 -10.23 -13.00 0.65
N ARG A 46 -9.63 -12.37 1.64
CA ARG A 46 -10.17 -11.16 2.27
C ARG A 46 -9.08 -10.10 2.24
N LEU A 47 -9.38 -8.96 1.63
CA LEU A 47 -8.46 -7.83 1.52
C LEU A 47 -9.03 -6.64 2.28
N LEU A 48 -8.22 -6.07 3.17
CA LEU A 48 -8.52 -4.76 3.74
C LEU A 48 -8.30 -3.71 2.67
N THR A 49 -9.21 -2.73 2.58
CA THR A 49 -9.16 -1.77 1.48
C THR A 49 -8.96 -0.33 1.94
N HIS A 50 -8.36 0.46 1.06
CA HIS A 50 -8.45 1.91 1.06
C HIS A 50 -9.06 2.37 -0.27
N PHE A 51 -10.22 3.04 -0.17
CA PHE A 51 -10.99 3.50 -1.32
C PHE A 51 -10.69 4.97 -1.60
N VAL A 52 -10.14 5.26 -2.77
CA VAL A 52 -9.80 6.61 -3.23
C VAL A 52 -10.82 7.03 -4.27
N VAL A 53 -11.45 8.18 -4.04
CA VAL A 53 -12.36 8.82 -5.00
C VAL A 53 -11.71 10.11 -5.48
N ARG A 54 -11.63 10.25 -6.79
CA ARG A 54 -11.22 11.45 -7.51
C ARG A 54 -12.33 11.82 -8.49
N GLU A 55 -12.20 12.98 -9.13
CA GLU A 55 -13.19 13.44 -10.12
C GLU A 55 -13.30 12.51 -11.33
N ASP A 56 -12.21 11.84 -11.70
CA ASP A 56 -12.07 11.00 -12.89
C ASP A 56 -11.98 9.50 -12.60
N ALA A 57 -11.87 9.11 -11.32
CA ALA A 57 -11.57 7.73 -10.95
C ALA A 57 -12.06 7.32 -9.56
N GLN A 58 -12.44 6.06 -9.44
CA GLN A 58 -12.68 5.36 -8.18
C GLN A 58 -11.72 4.17 -8.11
N LEU A 59 -10.80 4.20 -7.13
CA LEU A 59 -9.70 3.23 -7.04
C LEU A 59 -9.75 2.50 -5.70
N LEU A 60 -9.51 1.19 -5.74
CA LEU A 60 -9.35 0.35 -4.55
C LEU A 60 -7.89 -0.07 -4.40
N TYR A 61 -7.35 0.15 -3.21
CA TYR A 61 -6.05 -0.36 -2.78
C TYR A 61 -6.26 -1.45 -1.75
N GLY A 62 -5.63 -2.61 -1.91
CA GLY A 62 -5.83 -3.80 -1.08
C GLY A 62 -4.58 -4.20 -0.29
N PHE A 63 -4.81 -4.70 0.92
CA PHE A 63 -3.77 -5.12 1.87
C PHE A 63 -4.20 -6.40 2.60
N VAL A 64 -3.25 -7.28 2.89
CA VAL A 64 -3.52 -8.51 3.68
C VAL A 64 -3.65 -8.23 5.17
N ASP A 65 -2.99 -7.19 5.67
CA ASP A 65 -2.98 -6.83 7.09
C ASP A 65 -3.19 -5.33 7.36
N GLU A 66 -3.54 -5.02 8.61
CA GLU A 66 -3.87 -3.65 9.02
C GLU A 66 -2.63 -2.76 9.11
N SER A 67 -1.46 -3.31 9.46
CA SER A 67 -0.20 -2.55 9.53
C SER A 67 0.18 -1.96 8.17
N GLU A 68 0.08 -2.77 7.12
CA GLU A 68 0.35 -2.35 5.75
C GLU A 68 -0.65 -1.28 5.30
N ARG A 69 -1.94 -1.47 5.58
CA ARG A 69 -2.97 -0.47 5.29
C ARG A 69 -2.76 0.84 6.05
N ARG A 70 -2.36 0.77 7.32
CA ARG A 70 -2.06 1.95 8.15
C ARG A 70 -0.86 2.71 7.60
N LEU A 71 0.22 2.01 7.26
CA LEU A 71 1.39 2.63 6.63
C LEU A 71 1.01 3.27 5.29
N PHE A 72 0.28 2.58 4.42
CA PHE A 72 -0.21 3.16 3.17
C PHE A 72 -0.95 4.47 3.38
N ARG A 73 -1.93 4.47 4.30
CA ARG A 73 -2.75 5.64 4.63
C ARG A 73 -1.94 6.79 5.24
N ALA A 74 -0.88 6.48 5.98
CA ALA A 74 0.03 7.49 6.51
C ALA A 74 0.92 8.07 5.39
N LEU A 75 1.46 7.21 4.51
CA LEU A 75 2.29 7.62 3.38
C LEU A 75 1.56 8.58 2.45
N ILE A 76 0.32 8.28 2.06
CA ILE A 76 -0.43 9.14 1.11
C ILE A 76 -0.83 10.50 1.69
N LYS A 77 -0.62 10.73 3.00
CA LYS A 77 -0.80 12.05 3.63
C LYS A 77 0.48 12.89 3.59
N VAL A 78 1.62 12.31 3.19
CA VAL A 78 2.89 13.03 3.05
C VAL A 78 2.90 13.82 1.75
N ASN A 79 3.31 15.08 1.82
CA ASN A 79 3.31 15.96 0.66
C ASN A 79 4.24 15.46 -0.46
N GLY A 80 3.65 15.14 -1.62
CA GLY A 80 4.37 14.58 -2.77
C GLY A 80 4.39 13.05 -2.81
N VAL A 81 3.69 12.38 -1.89
CA VAL A 81 3.54 10.92 -1.89
C VAL A 81 2.11 10.56 -2.26
N GLY A 82 1.92 10.11 -3.51
CA GLY A 82 0.64 9.59 -3.98
C GLY A 82 0.50 8.07 -3.77
N PRO A 83 -0.69 7.51 -4.01
CA PRO A 83 -0.95 6.07 -3.89
C PRO A 83 0.04 5.16 -4.63
N LYS A 84 0.44 5.53 -5.86
CA LYS A 84 1.42 4.77 -6.65
C LYS A 84 2.78 4.69 -5.96
N LEU A 85 3.26 5.80 -5.41
CA LEU A 85 4.53 5.84 -4.70
C LEU A 85 4.44 5.10 -3.36
N ALA A 86 3.30 5.21 -2.65
CA ALA A 86 3.07 4.46 -1.43
C ALA A 86 3.10 2.93 -1.67
N LEU A 87 2.48 2.44 -2.74
CA LEU A 87 2.59 1.02 -3.13
C LEU A 87 4.03 0.62 -3.49
N ALA A 88 4.79 1.48 -4.15
CA ALA A 88 6.19 1.22 -4.47
C ALA A 88 7.05 1.09 -3.20
N ILE A 89 6.83 1.96 -2.21
CA ILE A 89 7.49 1.89 -0.90
C ILE A 89 7.15 0.55 -0.21
N LEU A 90 5.86 0.21 -0.13
CA LEU A 90 5.39 -1.05 0.46
C LEU A 90 5.83 -2.31 -0.29
N SER A 91 6.23 -2.16 -1.55
CA SER A 91 6.79 -3.26 -2.35
C SER A 91 8.29 -3.46 -2.11
N GLY A 92 8.99 -2.44 -1.61
CA GLY A 92 10.42 -2.51 -1.31
C GLY A 92 10.75 -2.77 0.16
N MET A 93 9.83 -2.49 1.07
CA MET A 93 9.99 -2.75 2.50
C MET A 93 8.63 -2.90 3.20
N ASP A 94 8.61 -3.69 4.27
CA ASP A 94 7.43 -3.83 5.13
C ASP A 94 7.29 -2.64 6.11
N ALA A 95 6.20 -2.64 6.88
CA ALA A 95 5.91 -1.53 7.79
C ALA A 95 6.99 -1.37 8.88
N SER A 96 7.54 -2.47 9.37
CA SER A 96 8.61 -2.49 10.36
C SER A 96 9.93 -1.97 9.81
N GLY A 97 10.32 -2.37 8.59
CA GLY A 97 11.50 -1.89 7.89
C GLY A 97 11.43 -0.40 7.62
N PHE A 98 10.27 0.08 7.14
CA PHE A 98 10.03 1.51 6.96
C PHE A 98 10.14 2.29 8.28
N ALA A 99 9.53 1.77 9.35
CA ALA A 99 9.61 2.35 10.69
C ALA A 99 11.06 2.53 11.15
N ASN A 100 11.88 1.51 10.97
CA ASN A 100 13.28 1.53 11.35
C ASN A 100 14.08 2.55 10.52
N CYS A 101 13.82 2.64 9.21
CA CYS A 101 14.45 3.66 8.35
C CYS A 101 14.14 5.08 8.85
N VAL A 102 12.88 5.36 9.21
CA VAL A 102 12.47 6.68 9.74
C VAL A 102 13.12 6.97 11.10
N LYS A 103 13.16 5.98 12.01
CA LYS A 103 13.80 6.12 13.33
C LYS A 103 15.30 6.40 13.21
N GLN A 104 15.98 5.76 12.26
CA GLN A 104 17.44 5.89 12.08
C GLN A 104 17.85 7.05 11.17
N ASN A 105 16.91 7.82 10.62
CA ASN A 105 17.17 8.79 9.54
C ASN A 105 17.89 8.15 8.34
N ASP A 106 17.55 6.91 7.99
CA ASP A 106 18.18 6.21 6.87
C ASP A 106 17.63 6.69 5.53
N ILE A 107 18.06 7.88 5.13
CA ILE A 107 17.72 8.49 3.85
C ILE A 107 18.22 7.63 2.68
N LYS A 108 19.35 6.93 2.83
CA LYS A 108 19.95 6.15 1.75
C LYS A 108 19.03 5.00 1.35
N SER A 109 18.56 4.22 2.31
CA SER A 109 17.61 3.13 2.06
C SER A 109 16.32 3.63 1.40
N LEU A 110 15.79 4.76 1.87
CA LEU A 110 14.59 5.35 1.27
C LEU A 110 14.83 5.82 -0.17
N THR A 111 15.96 6.45 -0.47
CA THR A 111 16.29 6.88 -1.84
C THR A 111 16.57 5.73 -2.81
N GLY A 112 16.86 4.54 -2.29
CA GLY A 112 17.00 3.34 -3.12
C GLY A 112 15.66 2.82 -3.65
N LEU A 113 14.54 3.28 -3.10
CA LEU A 113 13.21 2.86 -3.53
C LEU A 113 12.81 3.51 -4.87
N PRO A 114 12.20 2.76 -5.80
CA PRO A 114 11.76 3.30 -7.08
C PRO A 114 10.83 4.52 -6.92
N GLY A 115 11.21 5.65 -7.51
CA GLY A 115 10.44 6.88 -7.47
C GLY A 115 10.62 7.74 -6.21
N VAL A 116 11.45 7.33 -5.24
CA VAL A 116 11.77 8.12 -4.06
C VAL A 116 13.08 8.88 -4.28
N GLY A 117 12.98 10.18 -4.58
CA GLY A 117 14.15 11.06 -4.65
C GLY A 117 14.61 11.54 -3.25
N LYS A 118 15.81 12.14 -3.18
CA LYS A 118 16.40 12.65 -1.92
C LYS A 118 15.45 13.57 -1.14
N LYS A 119 14.84 14.54 -1.81
CA LYS A 119 13.89 15.49 -1.19
C LYS A 119 12.65 14.79 -0.62
N THR A 120 12.15 13.76 -1.32
CA THR A 120 11.01 12.96 -0.85
C THR A 120 11.41 12.09 0.33
N ALA A 121 12.60 11.48 0.31
CA ALA A 121 13.12 10.70 1.44
C ALA A 121 13.29 11.56 2.70
N GLU A 122 13.86 12.76 2.58
CA GLU A 122 14.00 13.71 3.69
C GLU A 122 12.63 14.08 4.28
N ARG A 123 11.65 14.39 3.43
CA ARG A 123 10.27 14.66 3.88
C ARG A 123 9.62 13.46 4.56
N LEU A 124 9.79 12.26 4.01
CA LEU A 124 9.28 11.02 4.60
C LEU A 124 9.83 10.85 6.01
N VAL A 125 11.14 11.01 6.24
CA VAL A 125 11.71 10.88 7.59
C VAL A 125 11.13 11.88 8.57
N ILE A 126 10.93 13.14 8.16
CA ILE A 126 10.40 14.18 9.04
C ILE A 126 8.91 13.95 9.32
N GLU A 127 8.07 13.93 8.27
CA GLU A 127 6.62 13.88 8.41
C GLU A 127 6.12 12.54 8.95
N MET A 128 6.85 11.44 8.72
CA MET A 128 6.46 10.14 9.26
C MET A 128 6.90 9.94 10.71
N ARG A 129 7.97 10.60 11.18
CA ARG A 129 8.41 10.46 12.57
C ARG A 129 7.30 10.86 13.54
N ASP A 130 6.62 11.97 13.26
CA ASP A 130 5.52 12.45 14.10
C ASP A 130 4.30 11.51 14.01
N ARG A 131 3.96 11.05 12.81
CA ARG A 131 2.78 10.19 12.57
C ARG A 131 2.92 8.78 13.13
N MET A 132 4.15 8.30 13.26
CA MET A 132 4.45 6.97 13.80
C MET A 132 4.48 6.93 15.32
N ALA A 133 4.44 8.09 16.00
CA ALA A 133 4.22 8.13 17.45
C ALA A 133 2.81 7.64 17.83
N ASP A 134 1.86 7.70 16.89
CA ASP A 134 0.46 7.30 17.06
C ASP A 134 0.18 5.82 16.66
N TRP A 135 1.23 5.02 16.45
CA TRP A 135 1.14 3.63 15.95
C TRP A 135 1.21 2.57 17.03
#